data_AF-A0A3B4E3B8-F1
#
_entry.id   AF-A0A3B4E3B8-F1
#
_cell.length_a   1.000
_cell.length_b   1.000
_cell.length_c   1.000
_cell.angle_alpha   90.00
_cell.angle_beta   90.00
_cell.angle_gamma   90.00
#
_symmetry.space_group_name_H-M   'P 1'
#
loop_
_entity.id
_entity.type
_entity.pdbx_description
1 polymer ?
#
loop_
_entity_poly.entity_id
_entity_poly.type
_entity_poly.pdbx_seq_one_letter_code
_entity_poly.pdbx_strand_id
1 'polypeptide(L)'
;MGRSSGRGAKCGVPAVVLCLVALLCANVLLYIYLDAVYQGSAPPSAHTQCPPGYFKVGTMTSCVPWLQCAEISADVRRLRLVGQGAVKKVYLSEWQGQKVALSVLSSGQYMADFLHGVSMLRSLQSVRVITLVGACEEDGAFVTEYHPLGSVLTLDATLAQDRYRSQNSWQTRLRLALDYVAFLVFLHNSPAGIRVMCDTNDLHKTLSQFLLTSDLRLLANDLDALPVVVPGRQGVKCGHHELMGQFVAPEQLWPFGEDVPFSDDRMPDYDEKSDIWKIPDVTRFLLGHVSGSDVIHFHLFQIHAECKKQDPRLRPSAREVLNAYRSVYDSMKESHTEIVREML
;
A
#
# COMPACT_ATOMS: atom_id res chain seq x y z
N MET A 1 80.13 20.80 18.78
CA MET A 1 79.40 21.16 17.54
C MET A 1 78.32 20.12 17.28
N GLY A 2 77.08 20.56 17.06
CA GLY A 2 76.06 19.89 16.25
C GLY A 2 75.39 18.62 16.77
N ARG A 3 74.26 18.77 17.47
CA ARG A 3 73.16 17.79 17.47
C ARG A 3 72.39 17.90 16.16
N SER A 4 72.07 16.76 15.52
CA SER A 4 70.94 16.65 14.59
C SER A 4 70.30 15.27 14.79
N SER A 5 69.05 15.27 15.25
CA SER A 5 68.18 14.10 15.36
C SER A 5 66.95 14.42 14.52
N GLY A 6 66.83 13.80 13.34
CA GLY A 6 65.64 13.86 12.52
C GLY A 6 64.54 12.97 13.10
N ARG A 7 63.46 13.57 13.60
CA ARG A 7 62.21 12.86 13.93
C ARG A 7 61.34 12.81 12.67
N GLY A 8 61.08 11.59 12.18
CA GLY A 8 60.14 11.34 11.09
C GLY A 8 58.71 11.63 11.53
N ALA A 9 58.01 12.44 10.75
CA ALA A 9 56.58 12.70 10.91
C ALA A 9 55.77 11.50 10.42
N LYS A 10 55.11 10.79 11.35
CA LYS A 10 54.01 9.88 11.02
C LYS A 10 52.72 10.69 10.99
N CYS A 11 52.33 11.20 9.83
CA CYS A 11 51.13 12.01 9.64
C CYS A 11 50.25 11.39 8.55
N GLY A 12 48.96 11.18 8.81
CA GLY A 12 47.95 11.13 7.75
C GLY A 12 46.88 10.03 7.83
N VAL A 13 47.25 8.76 8.06
CA VAL A 13 46.31 7.65 7.81
C VAL A 13 45.12 7.57 8.78
N PRO A 14 45.28 7.71 10.12
CA PRO A 14 44.16 7.59 11.05
C PRO A 14 43.16 8.75 10.95
N ALA A 15 43.65 9.96 10.68
CA ALA A 15 42.83 11.14 10.56
C ALA A 15 41.95 11.10 9.30
N VAL A 16 42.50 10.61 8.18
CA VAL A 16 41.74 10.46 6.92
C VAL A 16 40.62 9.43 7.07
N VAL A 17 40.89 8.29 7.74
CA VAL A 17 39.86 7.27 8.00
C VAL A 17 38.75 7.80 8.90
N LEU A 18 39.08 8.56 9.95
CA LEU A 18 38.10 9.23 10.82
C LEU A 18 37.20 10.21 10.05
N CYS A 19 37.78 11.00 9.14
CA CYS A 19 37.01 11.92 8.30
C CYS A 19 36.07 11.17 7.34
N LEU A 20 36.51 10.05 6.75
CA LEU A 20 35.67 9.24 5.85
C LEU A 20 34.50 8.58 6.60
N VAL A 21 34.73 8.08 7.82
CA VAL A 21 33.66 7.54 8.66
C VAL A 21 32.67 8.63 9.07
N ALA A 22 33.15 9.82 9.43
CA ALA A 22 32.28 10.95 9.76
C ALA A 22 31.43 11.40 8.56
N LEU A 23 32.00 11.43 7.35
CA LEU A 23 31.28 11.71 6.11
C LEU A 23 30.20 10.66 5.81
N LEU A 24 30.52 9.37 5.98
CA LEU A 24 29.55 8.29 5.84
C LEU A 24 28.41 8.43 6.86
N CYS A 25 28.72 8.68 8.13
CA CYS A 25 27.70 8.91 9.16
C CYS A 25 26.84 10.14 8.84
N ALA A 26 27.44 11.25 8.39
CA ALA A 26 26.71 12.44 8.00
C ALA A 26 25.78 12.17 6.80
N ASN A 27 26.23 11.41 5.80
CA ASN A 27 25.40 11.01 4.67
C ASN A 27 24.27 10.06 5.07
N VAL A 28 24.50 9.13 6.01
CA VAL A 28 23.45 8.25 6.55
C VAL A 28 22.43 9.06 7.35
N LEU A 29 22.88 9.99 8.19
CA LEU A 29 21.99 10.88 8.94
C LEU A 29 21.20 11.81 8.02
N LEU A 30 21.84 12.33 6.97
CA LEU A 30 21.17 13.13 5.95
C LEU A 30 20.14 12.29 5.18
N TYR A 31 20.45 11.03 4.86
CA TYR A 31 19.51 10.12 4.21
C TYR A 31 18.31 9.81 5.10
N ILE A 32 18.52 9.53 6.39
CA ILE A 32 17.44 9.31 7.37
C ILE A 32 16.60 10.58 7.53
N TYR A 33 17.23 11.75 7.61
CA TYR A 33 16.54 13.03 7.69
C TYR A 33 15.73 13.32 6.43
N LEU A 34 16.31 13.12 5.25
CA LEU A 34 15.63 13.30 3.98
C LEU A 34 14.48 12.30 3.83
N ASP A 35 14.62 11.03 4.22
CA ASP A 35 13.51 10.07 4.20
C ASP A 35 12.38 10.49 5.16
N ALA A 36 12.71 10.98 6.35
CA ALA A 36 11.72 11.52 7.29
C ALA A 36 11.00 12.77 6.75
N VAL A 37 11.73 13.68 6.11
CA VAL A 37 11.16 14.89 5.49
C VAL A 37 10.35 14.57 4.23
N TYR A 38 10.79 13.61 3.41
CA TYR A 38 10.04 13.15 2.22
C TYR A 38 8.78 12.37 2.57
N GLN A 39 8.71 11.76 3.76
CA GLN A 39 7.46 11.26 4.32
C GLN A 39 6.54 12.39 4.80
N GLY A 40 7.07 13.59 5.06
CA GLY A 40 6.36 14.76 5.60
C GLY A 40 5.79 15.77 4.58
N SER A 41 5.95 15.57 3.27
CA SER A 41 5.49 16.52 2.24
C SER A 41 4.08 16.26 1.68
N ALA A 42 3.35 15.27 2.21
CA ALA A 42 1.91 15.20 2.02
C ALA A 42 1.24 16.13 3.05
N PRO A 43 0.25 16.97 2.66
CA PRO A 43 -0.59 17.62 3.67
C PRO A 43 -1.12 16.53 4.61
N PRO A 44 -1.15 16.73 5.94
CA PRO A 44 -1.60 15.71 6.86
C PRO A 44 -3.03 15.36 6.50
N SER A 45 -3.22 14.21 5.84
CA SER A 45 -4.53 13.58 5.76
C SER A 45 -4.98 13.37 7.20
N ALA A 46 -6.26 13.59 7.50
CA ALA A 46 -6.82 13.53 8.85
C ALA A 46 -6.55 12.20 9.60
N HIS A 47 -6.05 11.17 8.91
CA HIS A 47 -5.88 9.79 9.35
C HIS A 47 -4.65 9.48 10.24
N THR A 48 -3.77 10.44 10.58
CA THR A 48 -2.58 10.17 11.45
C THR A 48 -2.67 10.73 12.88
N GLN A 49 -3.84 11.15 13.35
CA GLN A 49 -3.94 11.99 14.56
C GLN A 49 -4.22 11.26 15.87
N CYS A 50 -4.34 9.92 15.88
CA CYS A 50 -4.69 9.18 17.09
C CYS A 50 -3.57 8.25 17.57
N PRO A 51 -3.40 8.07 18.90
CA PRO A 51 -2.53 7.04 19.46
C PRO A 51 -2.94 5.62 19.03
N PRO A 52 -2.04 4.63 19.10
CA PRO A 52 -2.39 3.23 18.86
C PRO A 52 -3.57 2.78 19.72
N GLY A 53 -4.54 2.07 19.12
CA GLY A 53 -5.76 1.63 19.81
C GLY A 53 -6.88 2.68 19.89
N TYR A 54 -6.71 3.85 19.25
CA TYR A 54 -7.70 4.92 19.20
C TYR A 54 -8.04 5.29 17.74
N PHE A 55 -9.20 5.89 17.55
CA PHE A 55 -9.67 6.35 16.24
C PHE A 55 -10.34 7.72 16.32
N LYS A 56 -10.42 8.37 15.15
CA LYS A 56 -11.19 9.59 14.93
C LYS A 56 -11.67 9.59 13.49
N VAL A 57 -12.98 9.69 13.27
CA VAL A 57 -13.61 9.63 11.95
C VAL A 57 -14.69 10.71 11.79
N GLY A 58 -15.03 11.04 10.55
CA GLY A 58 -16.11 11.98 10.24
C GLY A 58 -15.92 13.35 10.90
N THR A 59 -16.87 13.75 11.74
CA THR A 59 -16.88 15.08 12.40
C THR A 59 -16.37 15.06 13.84
N MET A 60 -15.74 13.97 14.28
CA MET A 60 -15.17 13.87 15.62
C MET A 60 -14.02 14.87 15.84
N THR A 61 -13.96 15.46 17.04
CA THR A 61 -12.93 16.43 17.43
C THR A 61 -11.81 15.80 18.26
N SER A 62 -12.10 14.72 18.99
CA SER A 62 -11.16 13.97 19.83
C SER A 62 -11.04 12.52 19.37
N CYS A 63 -9.92 11.88 19.74
CA CYS A 63 -9.72 10.45 19.54
C CYS A 63 -10.43 9.65 20.63
N VAL A 64 -11.04 8.53 20.26
CA VAL A 64 -11.76 7.60 21.16
C VAL A 64 -11.10 6.22 21.07
N PRO A 65 -11.00 5.44 22.16
CA PRO A 65 -10.51 4.07 22.09
C PRO A 65 -11.33 3.22 21.12
N TRP A 66 -10.74 2.19 20.52
CA TRP A 66 -11.49 1.27 19.68
C TRP A 66 -12.66 0.63 20.41
N LEU A 67 -13.81 0.61 19.75
CA LEU A 67 -15.03 0.04 20.30
C LEU A 67 -14.86 -1.46 20.55
N GLN A 68 -15.32 -1.91 21.71
CA GLN A 68 -15.37 -3.31 22.12
C GLN A 68 -16.74 -3.92 21.82
N CYS A 69 -16.91 -5.23 22.05
CA CYS A 69 -18.15 -5.98 21.78
C CYS A 69 -19.42 -5.31 22.37
N ALA A 70 -19.36 -4.85 23.61
CA ALA A 70 -20.50 -4.20 24.26
C ALA A 70 -20.95 -2.92 23.55
N GLU A 71 -19.99 -2.09 23.13
CA GLU A 71 -20.26 -0.82 22.42
C GLU A 71 -20.73 -1.08 20.99
N ILE A 72 -20.14 -2.07 20.30
CA ILE A 72 -20.54 -2.43 18.93
C ILE A 72 -21.97 -2.94 18.91
N SER A 73 -22.33 -3.84 19.85
CA SER A 73 -23.67 -4.42 19.92
C SER A 73 -24.74 -3.42 20.35
N ALA A 74 -24.41 -2.49 21.27
CA ALA A 74 -25.36 -1.51 21.79
C ALA A 74 -25.54 -0.29 20.86
N ASP A 75 -24.45 0.25 20.32
CA ASP A 75 -24.44 1.61 19.75
C ASP A 75 -24.26 1.65 18.22
N VAL A 76 -23.84 0.56 17.58
CA VAL A 76 -23.64 0.52 16.11
C VAL A 76 -24.92 0.08 15.43
N ARG A 77 -25.66 1.05 14.89
CA ARG A 77 -26.90 0.80 14.17
C ARG A 77 -26.63 0.42 12.71
N ARG A 78 -26.90 -0.83 12.37
CA ARG A 78 -26.87 -1.33 10.98
C ARG A 78 -27.93 -0.61 10.13
N LEU A 79 -27.53 -0.09 8.96
CA LEU A 79 -28.44 0.55 8.02
C LEU A 79 -28.71 -0.33 6.80
N ARG A 80 -27.81 -0.35 5.81
CA ARG A 80 -28.00 -1.11 4.55
C ARG A 80 -26.75 -1.86 4.14
N LEU A 81 -26.93 -2.98 3.45
CA LEU A 81 -25.82 -3.72 2.84
C LEU A 81 -25.19 -2.86 1.73
N VAL A 82 -23.86 -2.75 1.73
CA VAL A 82 -23.08 -1.99 0.74
C VAL A 82 -22.02 -2.82 0.04
N GLY A 83 -21.64 -3.98 0.61
CA GLY A 83 -20.71 -4.91 -0.01
C GLY A 83 -20.92 -6.33 0.50
N GLN A 84 -20.62 -7.30 -0.35
CA GLN A 84 -20.65 -8.72 0.00
C GLN A 84 -19.50 -9.42 -0.72
N GLY A 85 -18.66 -10.11 0.04
CA GLY A 85 -17.58 -10.95 -0.46
C GLY A 85 -17.69 -12.37 0.10
N ALA A 86 -16.67 -13.20 -0.17
CA ALA A 86 -16.59 -14.55 0.36
C ALA A 86 -16.56 -14.55 1.90
N VAL A 87 -15.67 -13.76 2.50
CA VAL A 87 -15.45 -13.73 3.97
C VAL A 87 -16.44 -12.83 4.71
N LYS A 88 -16.88 -11.72 4.11
CA LYS A 88 -17.55 -10.62 4.82
C LYS A 88 -18.83 -10.12 4.13
N LYS A 89 -19.81 -9.73 4.93
CA LYS A 89 -20.92 -8.84 4.55
C LYS A 89 -20.68 -7.47 5.17
N VAL A 90 -20.67 -6.43 4.35
CA VAL A 90 -20.36 -5.06 4.77
C VAL A 90 -21.63 -4.21 4.73
N TYR A 91 -21.97 -3.64 5.87
CA TYR A 91 -23.14 -2.78 6.03
C TYR A 91 -22.72 -1.34 6.31
N LEU A 92 -23.26 -0.40 5.56
CA LEU A 92 -23.29 0.98 6.02
C LEU A 92 -24.05 1.01 7.33
N SER A 93 -23.45 1.64 8.34
CA SER A 93 -23.95 1.70 9.70
C SER A 93 -23.73 3.11 10.26
N GLU A 94 -24.26 3.35 11.45
CA GLU A 94 -24.13 4.62 12.15
C GLU A 94 -23.76 4.38 13.61
N TRP A 95 -22.78 5.12 14.10
CA TRP A 95 -22.36 5.14 15.50
C TRP A 95 -22.24 6.59 15.96
N GLN A 96 -23.02 6.98 16.96
CA GLN A 96 -23.05 8.36 17.50
C GLN A 96 -23.17 9.46 16.41
N GLY A 97 -24.01 9.22 15.40
CA GLY A 97 -24.20 10.14 14.26
C GLY A 97 -23.10 10.09 13.18
N GLN A 98 -22.01 9.35 13.40
CA GLN A 98 -20.96 9.13 12.41
C GLN A 98 -21.32 7.96 11.49
N LYS A 99 -21.04 8.09 10.19
CA LYS A 99 -21.17 6.98 9.25
C LYS A 99 -19.96 6.05 9.35
N VAL A 100 -20.23 4.77 9.57
CA VAL A 100 -19.21 3.73 9.73
C VAL A 100 -19.58 2.50 8.89
N ALA A 101 -18.61 1.63 8.62
CA ALA A 101 -18.82 0.38 7.92
C ALA A 101 -18.72 -0.78 8.92
N LEU A 102 -19.80 -1.55 9.06
CA LEU A 102 -19.85 -2.75 9.89
C LEU A 102 -19.61 -3.97 8.99
N SER A 103 -18.48 -4.64 9.18
CA SER A 103 -18.12 -5.88 8.51
C SER A 103 -18.46 -7.05 9.42
N VAL A 104 -19.29 -7.98 8.92
CA VAL A 104 -19.73 -9.17 9.64
C VAL A 104 -19.29 -10.41 8.87
N LEU A 105 -18.79 -11.42 9.58
CA LEU A 105 -18.44 -12.73 9.03
C LEU A 105 -19.64 -13.31 8.25
N SER A 106 -19.38 -13.73 7.02
CA SER A 106 -20.41 -14.27 6.14
C SER A 106 -20.82 -15.70 6.50
N SER A 107 -19.84 -16.51 6.92
CA SER A 107 -19.93 -17.94 7.20
C SER A 107 -18.78 -18.37 8.11
N GLY A 108 -19.06 -19.28 9.05
CA GLY A 108 -18.05 -19.81 9.98
C GLY A 108 -16.85 -20.49 9.32
N GLN A 109 -16.98 -20.93 8.06
CA GLN A 109 -15.88 -21.55 7.31
C GLN A 109 -14.71 -20.58 7.04
N TYR A 110 -14.94 -19.27 7.09
CA TYR A 110 -13.92 -18.24 6.86
C TYR A 110 -13.50 -17.53 8.15
N MET A 111 -13.77 -18.13 9.32
CA MET A 111 -13.43 -17.51 10.61
C MET A 111 -11.92 -17.24 10.73
N ALA A 112 -11.08 -18.17 10.27
CA ALA A 112 -9.63 -18.00 10.33
C ALA A 112 -9.15 -16.80 9.49
N ASP A 113 -9.63 -16.69 8.25
CA ASP A 113 -9.32 -15.56 7.35
C ASP A 113 -9.81 -14.23 7.94
N PHE A 114 -11.01 -14.23 8.53
CA PHE A 114 -11.59 -13.05 9.17
C PHE A 114 -10.77 -12.58 10.37
N LEU A 115 -10.40 -13.49 11.29
CA LEU A 115 -9.60 -13.15 12.46
C LEU A 115 -8.20 -12.68 12.07
N HIS A 116 -7.60 -13.29 11.03
CA HIS A 116 -6.34 -12.82 10.47
C HIS A 116 -6.47 -11.41 9.92
N GLY A 117 -7.52 -11.12 9.14
CA GLY A 117 -7.81 -9.79 8.63
C GLY A 117 -7.98 -8.73 9.73
N VAL A 118 -8.69 -9.05 10.81
CA VAL A 118 -8.83 -8.17 11.99
C VAL A 118 -7.48 -7.94 12.67
N SER A 119 -6.67 -8.99 12.84
CA SER A 119 -5.32 -8.89 13.39
C SER A 119 -4.43 -7.95 12.55
N MET A 120 -4.45 -8.13 11.22
CA MET A 120 -3.70 -7.28 10.29
C MET A 120 -4.20 -5.84 10.31
N LEU A 121 -5.52 -5.60 10.34
CA LEU A 121 -6.09 -4.26 10.45
C LEU A 121 -5.59 -3.53 11.71
N ARG A 122 -5.50 -4.22 12.86
CA ARG A 122 -4.96 -3.63 14.09
C ARG A 122 -3.47 -3.30 13.97
N SER A 123 -2.67 -4.24 13.46
CA SER A 123 -1.22 -4.09 13.37
C SER A 123 -0.77 -3.09 12.29
N LEU A 124 -1.59 -2.89 11.25
CA LEU A 124 -1.24 -2.12 10.05
C LEU A 124 -1.91 -0.74 9.99
N GLN A 125 -2.56 -0.28 11.07
CA GLN A 125 -3.14 1.05 11.13
C GLN A 125 -2.11 2.13 10.74
N SER A 126 -2.42 2.87 9.69
CA SER A 126 -1.59 3.90 9.11
C SER A 126 -2.42 4.75 8.15
N VAL A 127 -1.84 5.80 7.57
CA VAL A 127 -2.49 6.60 6.52
C VAL A 127 -2.80 5.84 5.22
N ARG A 128 -2.42 4.55 5.13
CA ARG A 128 -2.53 3.71 3.93
C ARG A 128 -3.56 2.59 4.08
N VAL A 129 -4.06 2.40 5.28
CA VAL A 129 -5.02 1.35 5.64
C VAL A 129 -6.25 2.05 6.20
N ILE A 130 -7.43 1.51 5.90
CA ILE A 130 -8.69 2.02 6.44
C ILE A 130 -8.64 2.13 7.97
N THR A 131 -9.18 3.24 8.50
CA THR A 131 -9.22 3.47 9.94
C THR A 131 -10.14 2.45 10.63
N LEU A 132 -9.57 1.69 11.56
CA LEU A 132 -10.31 0.78 12.43
C LEU A 132 -11.03 1.58 13.52
N VAL A 133 -12.32 1.35 13.68
CA VAL A 133 -13.18 1.98 14.69
C VAL A 133 -13.36 1.03 15.89
N GLY A 134 -13.48 -0.27 15.66
CA GLY A 134 -13.64 -1.25 16.72
C GLY A 134 -13.69 -2.68 16.19
N ALA A 135 -13.58 -3.66 17.08
CA ALA A 135 -13.71 -5.07 16.72
C ALA A 135 -14.32 -5.89 17.85
N CYS A 136 -15.17 -6.84 17.48
CA CYS A 136 -15.70 -7.89 18.32
C CYS A 136 -15.49 -9.24 17.62
N GLU A 137 -14.36 -9.88 17.92
CA GLU A 137 -13.97 -11.16 17.31
C GLU A 137 -14.92 -12.30 17.69
N GLU A 138 -15.46 -12.29 18.90
CA GLU A 138 -16.43 -13.27 19.39
C GLU A 138 -17.71 -13.31 18.52
N ASP A 139 -18.19 -12.14 18.10
CA ASP A 139 -19.37 -11.99 17.25
C ASP A 139 -19.04 -12.03 15.75
N GLY A 140 -17.77 -12.21 15.39
CA GLY A 140 -17.31 -12.14 14.00
C GLY A 140 -17.63 -10.79 13.36
N ALA A 141 -17.40 -9.68 14.08
CA ALA A 141 -17.72 -8.34 13.63
C ALA A 141 -16.57 -7.35 13.83
N PHE A 142 -16.36 -6.44 12.90
CA PHE A 142 -15.51 -5.26 13.11
C PHE A 142 -16.09 -4.03 12.41
N VAL A 143 -15.69 -2.86 12.88
CA VAL A 143 -16.18 -1.57 12.42
C VAL A 143 -15.00 -0.75 11.91
N THR A 144 -15.17 -0.13 10.74
CA THR A 144 -14.19 0.79 10.14
C THR A 144 -14.84 2.11 9.74
N GLU A 145 -14.03 3.10 9.37
CA GLU A 145 -14.53 4.31 8.73
C GLU A 145 -15.33 3.98 7.44
N TYR A 146 -16.41 4.70 7.18
CA TYR A 146 -17.16 4.55 5.94
C TYR A 146 -16.66 5.54 4.87
N HIS A 147 -16.23 5.01 3.72
CA HIS A 147 -15.92 5.82 2.55
C HIS A 147 -17.03 5.73 1.49
N PRO A 148 -17.74 6.85 1.19
CA PRO A 148 -18.94 6.83 0.36
C PRO A 148 -18.67 6.55 -1.13
N LEU A 149 -17.43 6.75 -1.60
CA LEU A 149 -17.05 6.45 -2.98
C LEU A 149 -16.77 4.95 -3.20
N GLY A 150 -16.73 4.16 -2.13
CA GLY A 150 -16.59 2.71 -2.21
C GLY A 150 -15.24 2.27 -2.77
N SER A 151 -15.25 1.15 -3.49
CA SER A 151 -14.03 0.58 -4.08
C SER A 151 -13.47 1.44 -5.21
N VAL A 152 -12.15 1.48 -5.33
CA VAL A 152 -11.48 2.11 -6.49
C VAL A 152 -11.84 1.45 -7.82
N LEU A 153 -12.42 0.26 -7.81
CA LEU A 153 -12.98 -0.38 -9.01
C LEU A 153 -13.93 0.54 -9.78
N THR A 154 -14.67 1.42 -9.09
CA THR A 154 -15.61 2.36 -9.72
C THR A 154 -14.98 3.72 -10.01
N LEU A 155 -13.64 3.83 -10.05
CA LEU A 155 -12.91 5.11 -10.21
C LEU A 155 -13.41 5.93 -11.40
N ASP A 156 -13.51 5.31 -12.59
CA ASP A 156 -13.93 6.05 -13.79
C ASP A 156 -15.38 6.55 -13.70
N ALA A 157 -16.28 5.74 -13.13
CA ALA A 157 -17.66 6.15 -12.88
C ALA A 157 -17.73 7.29 -11.86
N THR A 158 -16.87 7.26 -10.82
CA THR A 158 -16.76 8.34 -9.83
C THR A 158 -16.24 9.63 -10.48
N LEU A 159 -15.18 9.56 -11.26
CA LEU A 159 -14.56 10.72 -11.93
C LEU A 159 -15.40 11.26 -13.09
N ALA A 160 -16.36 10.50 -13.60
CA ALA A 160 -17.34 10.97 -14.59
C ALA A 160 -18.45 11.84 -13.97
N GLN A 161 -18.70 11.76 -12.66
CA GLN A 161 -19.72 12.57 -11.98
C GLN A 161 -19.30 14.04 -11.97
N ASP A 162 -20.25 14.96 -12.20
CA ASP A 162 -19.98 16.41 -12.29
C ASP A 162 -19.22 16.95 -11.08
N ARG A 163 -19.49 16.41 -9.88
CA ARG A 163 -18.81 16.78 -8.63
C ARG A 163 -17.29 16.50 -8.67
N TYR A 164 -16.85 15.44 -9.33
CA TYR A 164 -15.45 14.99 -9.36
C TYR A 164 -14.79 15.18 -10.73
N ARG A 165 -15.55 15.59 -11.75
CA ARG A 165 -15.08 15.74 -13.13
C ARG A 165 -13.87 16.68 -13.26
N SER A 166 -13.83 17.75 -12.48
CA SER A 166 -12.69 18.68 -12.44
C SER A 166 -11.42 18.06 -11.86
N GLN A 167 -11.54 16.96 -11.10
CA GLN A 167 -10.44 16.22 -10.51
C GLN A 167 -9.99 15.04 -11.37
N ASN A 168 -10.67 14.76 -12.50
CA ASN A 168 -10.31 13.72 -13.46
C ASN A 168 -9.10 14.15 -14.31
N SER A 169 -7.96 14.32 -13.66
CA SER A 169 -6.70 14.74 -14.27
C SER A 169 -5.60 13.70 -14.05
N TRP A 170 -4.55 13.79 -14.86
CA TRP A 170 -3.40 12.89 -14.72
C TRP A 170 -2.74 13.03 -13.34
N GLN A 171 -2.76 14.23 -12.74
CA GLN A 171 -2.19 14.46 -11.41
C GLN A 171 -2.94 13.66 -10.35
N THR A 172 -4.27 13.71 -10.34
CA THR A 172 -5.07 12.92 -9.39
C THR A 172 -4.86 11.43 -9.62
N ARG A 173 -4.88 11.00 -10.88
CA ARG A 173 -4.75 9.58 -11.23
C ARG A 173 -3.38 9.00 -10.93
N LEU A 174 -2.29 9.72 -11.23
CA LEU A 174 -0.93 9.33 -10.87
C LEU A 174 -0.73 9.38 -9.34
N ARG A 175 -1.41 10.28 -8.62
CA ARG A 175 -1.41 10.28 -7.15
C ARG A 175 -2.06 9.04 -6.56
N LEU A 176 -3.15 8.54 -7.15
CA LEU A 176 -3.75 7.26 -6.74
C LEU A 176 -2.78 6.09 -6.97
N ALA A 177 -2.05 6.10 -8.08
CA ALA A 177 -1.02 5.10 -8.36
C ALA A 177 0.17 5.22 -7.37
N LEU A 178 0.56 6.43 -6.99
CA LEU A 178 1.53 6.68 -5.93
C LEU A 178 1.05 6.15 -4.57
N ASP A 179 -0.21 6.36 -4.21
CA ASP A 179 -0.81 5.84 -2.97
C ASP A 179 -0.79 4.30 -2.96
N TYR A 180 -1.13 3.66 -4.10
CA TYR A 180 -1.06 2.20 -4.27
C TYR A 180 0.35 1.65 -4.06
N VAL A 181 1.34 2.17 -4.77
CA VAL A 181 2.73 1.68 -4.63
C VAL A 181 3.28 1.98 -3.24
N ALA A 182 2.90 3.12 -2.66
CA ALA A 182 3.35 3.47 -1.32
C ALA A 182 2.67 2.62 -0.23
N PHE A 183 1.47 2.09 -0.45
CA PHE A 183 0.89 1.00 0.35
C PHE A 183 1.74 -0.27 0.26
N LEU A 184 2.13 -0.70 -0.94
CA LEU A 184 3.00 -1.88 -1.10
C LEU A 184 4.35 -1.70 -0.39
N VAL A 185 4.96 -0.51 -0.47
CA VAL A 185 6.16 -0.17 0.31
C VAL A 185 5.94 -0.40 1.80
N PHE A 186 4.82 0.07 2.33
CA PHE A 186 4.48 -0.10 3.74
C PHE A 186 4.22 -1.56 4.09
N LEU A 187 3.49 -2.29 3.24
CA LEU A 187 3.17 -3.70 3.42
C LEU A 187 4.43 -4.58 3.43
N HIS A 188 5.37 -4.31 2.53
CA HIS A 188 6.65 -5.03 2.43
C HIS A 188 7.63 -4.66 3.56
N ASN A 189 7.37 -3.59 4.31
CA ASN A 189 8.19 -3.13 5.45
C ASN A 189 7.36 -3.00 6.73
N SER A 190 6.30 -3.80 6.85
CA SER A 190 5.28 -3.58 7.87
C SER A 190 5.78 -3.98 9.26
N PRO A 191 5.19 -3.44 10.35
CA PRO A 191 5.48 -3.89 11.71
C PRO A 191 5.14 -5.37 11.95
N ALA A 192 4.32 -5.97 11.07
CA ALA A 192 3.96 -7.38 11.10
C ALA A 192 4.87 -8.26 10.20
N GLY A 193 6.03 -7.74 9.75
CA GLY A 193 6.95 -8.41 8.83
C GLY A 193 6.66 -8.09 7.35
N ILE A 194 7.39 -8.73 6.44
CA ILE A 194 7.15 -8.61 4.99
C ILE A 194 5.85 -9.34 4.67
N ARG A 195 4.83 -8.61 4.21
CA ARG A 195 3.52 -9.18 3.85
C ARG A 195 3.30 -9.13 2.35
N VAL A 196 2.55 -10.10 1.81
CA VAL A 196 2.17 -10.16 0.39
C VAL A 196 0.66 -9.98 0.26
N MET A 197 0.21 -9.19 -0.72
CA MET A 197 -1.22 -8.96 -0.95
C MET A 197 -1.82 -10.09 -1.82
N CYS A 198 -2.21 -11.20 -1.20
CA CYS A 198 -2.52 -12.42 -1.95
C CYS A 198 -3.87 -12.44 -2.68
N ASP A 199 -4.88 -11.69 -2.22
CA ASP A 199 -6.22 -11.69 -2.84
C ASP A 199 -6.31 -10.77 -4.08
N THR A 200 -5.38 -10.99 -5.02
CA THR A 200 -5.08 -10.10 -6.16
C THR A 200 -4.79 -10.91 -7.45
N ASN A 201 -5.65 -11.89 -7.76
CA ASN A 201 -5.45 -12.81 -8.90
C ASN A 201 -5.82 -12.21 -10.26
N ASP A 202 -6.67 -11.19 -10.26
CA ASP A 202 -7.03 -10.41 -11.44
C ASP A 202 -7.16 -8.92 -11.09
N LEU A 203 -7.24 -8.06 -12.11
CA LEU A 203 -7.32 -6.61 -11.92
C LEU A 203 -8.56 -6.20 -11.12
N HIS A 204 -9.73 -6.74 -11.43
CA HIS A 204 -10.98 -6.37 -10.76
C HIS A 204 -10.92 -6.75 -9.28
N LYS A 205 -10.48 -7.98 -8.98
CA LYS A 205 -10.33 -8.47 -7.61
C LYS A 205 -9.29 -7.66 -6.84
N THR A 206 -8.18 -7.28 -7.46
CA THR A 206 -7.16 -6.41 -6.87
C THR A 206 -7.74 -5.04 -6.49
N LEU A 207 -8.48 -4.40 -7.39
CA LEU A 207 -9.11 -3.10 -7.15
C LEU A 207 -10.19 -3.17 -6.06
N SER A 208 -10.87 -4.31 -5.92
CA SER A 208 -11.87 -4.50 -4.85
C SER A 208 -11.30 -4.44 -3.44
N GLN A 209 -10.00 -4.66 -3.27
CA GLN A 209 -9.31 -4.64 -1.97
C GLN A 209 -9.06 -3.21 -1.46
N PHE A 210 -9.20 -2.20 -2.32
CA PHE A 210 -8.91 -0.80 -2.03
C PHE A 210 -10.17 0.07 -2.10
N LEU A 211 -10.23 1.06 -1.23
CA LEU A 211 -11.28 2.07 -1.16
C LEU A 211 -10.76 3.43 -1.62
N LEU A 212 -11.69 4.24 -2.13
CA LEU A 212 -11.45 5.62 -2.51
C LEU A 212 -12.05 6.56 -1.45
N THR A 213 -11.21 7.41 -0.86
CA THR A 213 -11.68 8.43 0.10
C THR A 213 -12.37 9.58 -0.62
N SER A 214 -13.14 10.39 0.12
CA SER A 214 -13.84 11.56 -0.44
C SER A 214 -12.93 12.63 -1.04
N ASP A 215 -11.65 12.66 -0.63
CA ASP A 215 -10.58 13.52 -1.14
C ASP A 215 -9.67 12.82 -2.17
N LEU A 216 -10.14 11.68 -2.72
CA LEU A 216 -9.48 10.90 -3.77
C LEU A 216 -8.07 10.41 -3.36
N ARG A 217 -7.99 9.76 -2.21
CA ARG A 217 -6.86 8.96 -1.75
C ARG A 217 -7.21 7.48 -1.77
N LEU A 218 -6.19 6.64 -1.95
CA LEU A 218 -6.36 5.19 -1.96
C LEU A 218 -6.05 4.59 -0.59
N LEU A 219 -6.94 3.75 -0.06
CA LEU A 219 -6.75 3.04 1.21
C LEU A 219 -6.94 1.54 1.01
N ALA A 220 -6.04 0.73 1.56
CA ALA A 220 -6.23 -0.71 1.64
C ALA A 220 -7.31 -1.04 2.69
N ASN A 221 -8.20 -1.97 2.38
CA ASN A 221 -9.34 -2.33 3.20
C ASN A 221 -9.39 -3.82 3.53
N ASP A 222 -9.27 -4.66 2.51
CA ASP A 222 -9.43 -6.10 2.67
C ASP A 222 -8.06 -6.76 2.86
N LEU A 223 -7.77 -7.16 4.10
CA LEU A 223 -6.45 -7.63 4.54
C LEU A 223 -6.48 -9.09 5.03
N ASP A 224 -7.47 -9.86 4.59
CA ASP A 224 -7.71 -11.24 5.06
C ASP A 224 -6.61 -12.21 4.59
N ALA A 225 -6.00 -11.96 3.42
CA ALA A 225 -4.98 -12.82 2.82
C ALA A 225 -3.61 -12.12 2.77
N LEU A 226 -2.99 -11.95 3.95
CA LEU A 226 -1.65 -11.35 4.10
C LEU A 226 -0.65 -12.32 4.75
N PRO A 227 -0.15 -13.35 4.02
CA PRO A 227 0.89 -14.22 4.55
C PRO A 227 2.20 -13.47 4.75
N VAL A 228 3.05 -13.99 5.63
CA VAL A 228 4.36 -13.40 5.97
C VAL A 228 5.48 -14.11 5.22
N VAL A 229 6.36 -13.34 4.60
CA VAL A 229 7.62 -13.83 4.02
C VAL A 229 8.70 -13.73 5.09
N VAL A 230 9.47 -14.80 5.28
CA VAL A 230 10.64 -14.82 6.17
C VAL A 230 11.89 -15.02 5.31
N PRO A 231 12.68 -13.97 5.07
CA PRO A 231 13.84 -14.03 4.18
C PRO A 231 14.79 -15.18 4.48
N GLY A 232 15.12 -15.96 3.45
CA GLY A 232 16.02 -17.11 3.54
C GLY A 232 15.50 -18.29 4.35
N ARG A 233 14.24 -18.29 4.78
CA ARG A 233 13.63 -19.38 5.56
C ARG A 233 12.35 -19.91 4.93
N GLN A 234 11.40 -19.02 4.63
CA GLN A 234 10.05 -19.42 4.23
C GLN A 234 9.45 -18.36 3.30
N GLY A 235 8.99 -18.80 2.13
CA GLY A 235 8.20 -17.97 1.23
C GLY A 235 6.71 -18.12 1.53
N VAL A 236 5.86 -17.75 0.56
CA VAL A 236 4.41 -17.80 0.69
C VAL A 236 3.76 -18.40 -0.55
N LYS A 237 2.51 -18.84 -0.37
CA LYS A 237 1.57 -19.18 -1.44
C LYS A 237 0.25 -18.46 -1.19
N CYS A 238 -0.35 -17.95 -2.26
CA CYS A 238 -1.63 -17.25 -2.24
C CYS A 238 -2.79 -18.22 -2.49
N GLY A 239 -3.16 -18.95 -1.44
CA GLY A 239 -4.23 -19.96 -1.47
C GLY A 239 -3.73 -21.38 -1.77
N HIS A 240 -4.67 -22.33 -1.82
CA HIS A 240 -4.41 -23.77 -1.97
C HIS A 240 -4.85 -24.33 -3.34
N HIS A 241 -5.22 -23.45 -4.26
CA HIS A 241 -5.68 -23.80 -5.60
C HIS A 241 -4.72 -23.26 -6.65
N GLU A 242 -4.67 -23.94 -7.80
CA GLU A 242 -3.87 -23.51 -8.93
C GLU A 242 -4.30 -22.11 -9.41
N LEU A 243 -3.32 -21.22 -9.53
CA LEU A 243 -3.52 -19.89 -10.12
C LEU A 243 -3.20 -19.94 -11.61
N MET A 244 -4.00 -19.23 -12.40
CA MET A 244 -3.92 -19.24 -13.86
C MET A 244 -3.97 -17.81 -14.42
N GLY A 245 -3.49 -17.64 -15.66
CA GLY A 245 -3.54 -16.38 -16.38
C GLY A 245 -2.23 -15.59 -16.34
N GLN A 246 -2.27 -14.35 -16.83
CA GLN A 246 -1.09 -13.50 -17.01
C GLN A 246 -1.01 -12.34 -16.00
N PHE A 247 -2.06 -12.14 -15.21
CA PHE A 247 -2.10 -11.09 -14.19
C PHE A 247 -1.31 -11.49 -12.94
N VAL A 248 -1.42 -12.75 -12.50
CA VAL A 248 -0.55 -13.33 -11.47
C VAL A 248 0.90 -13.39 -11.97
N ALA A 249 1.85 -13.35 -11.03
CA ALA A 249 3.26 -13.44 -11.41
C ALA A 249 3.62 -14.85 -11.91
N PRO A 250 4.59 -14.99 -12.83
CA PRO A 250 4.95 -16.29 -13.43
C PRO A 250 5.30 -17.38 -12.41
N GLU A 251 5.96 -17.02 -11.31
CA GLU A 251 6.30 -17.94 -10.22
C GLU A 251 5.10 -18.38 -9.37
N GLN A 252 3.93 -17.75 -9.56
CA GLN A 252 2.67 -18.18 -8.95
C GLN A 252 1.96 -19.27 -9.78
N LEU A 253 2.41 -19.54 -11.01
CA LEU A 253 1.86 -20.56 -11.89
C LEU A 253 2.50 -21.91 -11.63
N TRP A 254 1.74 -22.98 -11.86
CA TRP A 254 2.24 -24.34 -11.74
C TRP A 254 3.42 -24.62 -12.69
N PRO A 255 4.63 -24.94 -12.17
CA PRO A 255 5.84 -24.94 -13.00
C PRO A 255 6.14 -26.29 -13.67
N PHE A 256 5.35 -27.34 -13.42
CA PHE A 256 5.66 -28.70 -13.87
C PHE A 256 4.99 -29.11 -15.19
N GLY A 257 4.30 -28.18 -15.86
CA GLY A 257 3.61 -28.42 -17.13
C GLY A 257 2.26 -29.14 -16.96
N GLU A 258 1.54 -29.29 -18.08
CA GLU A 258 0.16 -29.82 -18.11
C GLU A 258 0.08 -31.33 -17.82
N ASP A 259 1.16 -32.08 -18.05
CA ASP A 259 1.22 -33.54 -17.82
C ASP A 259 1.24 -33.92 -16.33
N VAL A 260 1.55 -32.97 -15.45
CA VAL A 260 1.62 -33.19 -14.01
C VAL A 260 0.45 -32.47 -13.35
N PRO A 261 -0.52 -33.18 -12.75
CA PRO A 261 -1.62 -32.54 -12.04
C PRO A 261 -1.14 -31.62 -10.93
N PHE A 262 -1.83 -30.50 -10.73
CA PHE A 262 -1.53 -29.56 -9.65
C PHE A 262 -1.57 -30.26 -8.28
N SER A 263 -0.59 -29.90 -7.45
CA SER A 263 -0.50 -30.34 -6.06
C SER A 263 0.06 -29.20 -5.22
N ASP A 264 -0.72 -28.71 -4.25
CA ASP A 264 -0.33 -27.58 -3.39
C ASP A 264 0.99 -27.85 -2.65
N ASP A 265 1.19 -29.07 -2.14
CA ASP A 265 2.43 -29.48 -1.44
C ASP A 265 3.70 -29.42 -2.32
N ARG A 266 3.52 -29.44 -3.64
CA ARG A 266 4.62 -29.39 -4.62
C ARG A 266 4.79 -28.01 -5.23
N MET A 267 3.84 -27.10 -5.02
CA MET A 267 3.92 -25.74 -5.53
C MET A 267 5.08 -25.01 -4.81
N PRO A 268 6.08 -24.50 -5.53
CA PRO A 268 7.13 -23.72 -4.91
C PRO A 268 6.58 -22.45 -4.28
N ASP A 269 7.10 -22.09 -3.12
CA ASP A 269 6.82 -20.80 -2.50
C ASP A 269 7.44 -19.64 -3.30
N TYR A 270 6.84 -18.47 -3.17
CA TYR A 270 7.31 -17.20 -3.73
C TYR A 270 7.32 -16.09 -2.67
N ASP A 271 7.59 -14.86 -3.06
CA ASP A 271 7.79 -13.73 -2.16
C ASP A 271 6.99 -12.48 -2.58
N GLU A 272 7.31 -11.33 -1.99
CA GLU A 272 6.63 -10.06 -2.23
C GLU A 272 6.83 -9.50 -3.65
N LYS A 273 7.73 -10.09 -4.45
CA LYS A 273 7.93 -9.71 -5.86
C LYS A 273 6.73 -10.05 -6.73
N SER A 274 5.84 -10.91 -6.26
CA SER A 274 4.53 -11.16 -6.88
C SER A 274 3.62 -9.92 -6.86
N ASP A 275 3.70 -9.06 -5.84
CA ASP A 275 2.97 -7.79 -5.80
C ASP A 275 3.56 -6.80 -6.83
N ILE A 276 4.90 -6.77 -6.95
CA ILE A 276 5.62 -5.89 -7.87
C ILE A 276 5.22 -6.15 -9.32
N TRP A 277 5.07 -7.42 -9.68
CA TRP A 277 4.62 -7.84 -11.01
C TRP A 277 3.31 -7.17 -11.43
N LYS A 278 2.39 -6.93 -10.49
CA LYS A 278 1.03 -6.43 -10.73
C LYS A 278 0.96 -4.91 -10.79
N ILE A 279 2.01 -4.21 -10.38
CA ILE A 279 2.03 -2.73 -10.32
C ILE A 279 1.70 -2.07 -11.67
N PRO A 280 2.29 -2.48 -12.81
CA PRO A 280 2.01 -1.84 -14.10
C PRO A 280 0.53 -1.90 -14.51
N ASP A 281 -0.13 -3.04 -14.31
CA ASP A 281 -1.54 -3.25 -14.68
C ASP A 281 -2.48 -2.40 -13.84
N VAL A 282 -2.27 -2.36 -12.52
CA VAL A 282 -3.03 -1.49 -11.61
C VAL A 282 -2.79 -0.02 -11.96
N THR A 283 -1.54 0.36 -12.23
CA THR A 283 -1.20 1.73 -12.61
C THR A 283 -1.86 2.14 -13.92
N ARG A 284 -1.91 1.25 -14.92
CA ARG A 284 -2.60 1.48 -16.19
C ARG A 284 -4.09 1.73 -15.99
N PHE A 285 -4.74 0.97 -15.13
CA PHE A 285 -6.14 1.22 -14.76
C PHE A 285 -6.31 2.60 -14.11
N LEU A 286 -5.48 2.93 -13.11
CA LEU A 286 -5.61 4.18 -12.36
C LEU A 286 -5.37 5.40 -13.26
N LEU A 287 -4.35 5.38 -14.13
CA LEU A 287 -4.05 6.44 -15.10
C LEU A 287 -5.14 6.60 -16.16
N GLY A 288 -5.77 5.51 -16.58
CA GLY A 288 -6.83 5.54 -17.57
C GLY A 288 -6.43 6.26 -18.87
N HIS A 289 -7.38 6.97 -19.48
CA HIS A 289 -7.20 7.66 -20.76
C HIS A 289 -7.54 9.15 -20.65
N VAL A 290 -6.80 9.88 -19.82
CA VAL A 290 -6.89 11.35 -19.71
C VAL A 290 -5.70 12.04 -20.37
N SER A 291 -5.84 13.32 -20.69
CA SER A 291 -4.72 14.12 -21.23
C SER A 291 -3.49 14.03 -20.32
N GLY A 292 -2.34 13.66 -20.90
CA GLY A 292 -1.08 13.42 -20.20
C GLY A 292 -0.79 11.97 -19.83
N SER A 293 -1.78 11.06 -19.88
CA SER A 293 -1.58 9.65 -19.47
C SER A 293 -0.57 8.91 -20.33
N ASP A 294 -0.59 9.12 -21.65
CA ASP A 294 0.36 8.48 -22.58
C ASP A 294 1.81 8.92 -22.31
N VAL A 295 2.00 10.19 -21.95
CA VAL A 295 3.32 10.74 -21.59
C VAL A 295 3.81 10.12 -20.28
N ILE A 296 2.93 9.95 -19.28
CA ILE A 296 3.28 9.26 -18.04
C ILE A 296 3.66 7.80 -18.33
N HIS A 297 2.87 7.10 -19.14
CA HIS A 297 3.18 5.73 -19.54
C HIS A 297 4.54 5.62 -20.24
N PHE A 298 4.88 6.60 -21.08
CA PHE A 298 6.20 6.67 -21.69
C PHE A 298 7.32 6.80 -20.64
N HIS A 299 7.19 7.73 -19.69
CA HIS A 299 8.19 7.91 -18.63
C HIS A 299 8.30 6.70 -17.69
N LEU A 300 7.20 6.00 -17.44
CA LEU A 300 7.17 4.82 -16.58
C LEU A 300 7.52 3.51 -17.31
N PHE A 301 7.75 3.55 -18.63
CA PHE A 301 7.97 2.35 -19.45
C PHE A 301 9.11 1.47 -18.90
N GLN A 302 10.26 2.05 -18.59
CA GLN A 302 11.42 1.30 -18.13
C GLN A 302 11.14 0.61 -16.78
N ILE A 303 10.64 1.35 -15.79
CA ILE A 303 10.34 0.78 -14.47
C ILE A 303 9.23 -0.27 -14.55
N HIS A 304 8.24 -0.10 -15.44
CA HIS A 304 7.21 -1.12 -15.69
C HIS A 304 7.79 -2.39 -16.34
N ALA A 305 8.74 -2.25 -17.26
CA ALA A 305 9.44 -3.39 -17.86
C ALA A 305 10.30 -4.14 -16.84
N GLU A 306 10.88 -3.44 -15.86
CA GLU A 306 11.59 -4.04 -14.73
C GLU A 306 10.64 -4.81 -13.78
N CYS A 307 9.47 -4.25 -13.48
CA CYS A 307 8.42 -4.95 -12.72
C CYS A 307 7.96 -6.25 -13.41
N LYS A 308 7.99 -6.31 -14.74
CA LYS A 308 7.59 -7.47 -15.56
C LYS A 308 8.73 -8.44 -15.90
N LYS A 309 9.86 -8.39 -15.18
CA LYS A 309 10.92 -9.40 -15.34
C LYS A 309 10.42 -10.77 -14.86
N GLN A 310 10.70 -11.81 -15.66
CA GLN A 310 10.33 -13.20 -15.35
C GLN A 310 11.00 -13.67 -14.06
N ASP A 311 12.32 -13.46 -13.91
CA ASP A 311 13.03 -13.71 -12.66
C ASP A 311 12.63 -12.67 -11.59
N PRO A 312 11.95 -13.06 -10.50
CA PRO A 312 11.49 -12.14 -9.46
C PRO A 312 12.64 -11.35 -8.81
N ARG A 313 13.85 -11.92 -8.77
CA ARG A 313 15.04 -11.29 -8.17
C ARG A 313 15.53 -10.07 -8.96
N LEU A 314 15.15 -9.98 -10.23
CA LEU A 314 15.48 -8.85 -11.10
C LEU A 314 14.41 -7.75 -11.07
N ARG A 315 13.27 -7.97 -10.40
CA ARG A 315 12.24 -6.95 -10.23
C ARG A 315 12.67 -5.94 -9.16
N PRO A 316 12.33 -4.65 -9.31
CA PRO A 316 12.63 -3.63 -8.32
C PRO A 316 11.89 -3.91 -7.00
N SER A 317 12.32 -3.27 -5.93
CA SER A 317 11.53 -3.12 -4.71
C SER A 317 10.36 -2.15 -4.94
N ALA A 318 9.30 -2.24 -4.15
CA ALA A 318 8.22 -1.26 -4.20
C ALA A 318 8.73 0.17 -3.94
N ARG A 319 9.82 0.32 -3.18
CA ARG A 319 10.45 1.62 -2.88
C ARG A 319 11.08 2.24 -4.13
N GLU A 320 11.79 1.46 -4.92
CA GLU A 320 12.37 1.91 -6.18
C GLU A 320 11.29 2.33 -7.18
N VAL A 321 10.21 1.55 -7.28
CA VAL A 321 9.05 1.91 -8.12
C VAL A 321 8.40 3.22 -7.63
N LEU A 322 8.21 3.37 -6.32
CA LEU A 322 7.65 4.60 -5.73
C LEU A 322 8.52 5.83 -6.04
N ASN A 323 9.84 5.69 -5.94
CA ASN A 323 10.77 6.77 -6.23
C ASN A 323 10.72 7.18 -7.70
N ALA A 324 10.65 6.21 -8.63
CA ALA A 324 10.47 6.48 -10.05
C ALA A 324 9.15 7.24 -10.30
N TYR A 325 8.05 6.82 -9.68
CA TYR A 325 6.76 7.49 -9.85
C TYR A 325 6.77 8.92 -9.32
N ARG A 326 7.42 9.17 -8.17
CA ARG A 326 7.57 10.51 -7.60
C ARG A 326 8.38 11.41 -8.53
N SER A 327 9.51 10.91 -9.04
CA SER A 327 10.33 11.65 -10.00
C SER A 327 9.54 12.06 -11.25
N VAL A 328 8.72 11.16 -11.79
CA VAL A 328 7.85 11.47 -12.94
C VAL A 328 6.77 12.49 -12.57
N TYR A 329 6.12 12.32 -11.42
CA TYR A 329 5.09 13.23 -10.94
C TYR A 329 5.62 14.67 -10.77
N ASP A 330 6.77 14.81 -10.12
CA ASP A 330 7.38 16.12 -9.84
C ASP A 330 7.88 16.78 -11.13
N SER A 331 8.58 16.04 -12.00
CA SER A 331 9.06 16.54 -13.29
C SER A 331 7.92 17.04 -14.18
N MET A 332 6.82 16.28 -14.30
CA MET A 332 5.69 16.69 -15.14
C MET A 332 4.93 17.89 -14.55
N LYS A 333 4.92 18.03 -13.22
CA LYS A 333 4.29 19.16 -12.54
C LYS A 333 5.10 20.45 -12.74
N GLU A 334 6.42 20.37 -12.69
CA GLU A 334 7.32 21.48 -12.99
C GLU A 334 7.14 21.95 -14.44
N SER A 335 7.19 21.05 -15.42
CA SER A 335 6.99 21.42 -16.84
C SER A 335 5.64 22.11 -17.10
N HIS A 336 4.57 21.66 -16.45
CA HIS A 336 3.27 22.32 -16.57
C HIS A 336 3.26 23.73 -15.95
N THR A 337 3.99 23.93 -14.85
CA THR A 337 4.08 25.22 -14.15
C THR A 337 4.88 26.23 -14.97
N GLU A 338 5.95 25.78 -15.64
CA GLU A 338 6.73 26.60 -16.58
C GLU A 338 5.92 27.01 -17.80
N ILE A 339 5.17 26.09 -18.43
CA ILE A 339 4.30 26.41 -19.57
C ILE A 339 3.23 27.44 -19.18
N VAL A 340 2.58 27.28 -18.03
CA VAL A 340 1.57 28.26 -17.56
C VAL A 340 2.21 29.62 -17.30
N ARG A 341 3.45 29.65 -16.78
CA ARG A 341 4.19 30.89 -16.54
C ARG A 341 4.62 31.59 -17.83
N GLU A 342 4.93 30.85 -18.89
CA GLU A 342 5.26 31.43 -20.21
C GLU A 342 4.03 31.93 -20.99
N MET A 343 2.83 31.48 -20.62
CA MET A 343 1.56 31.90 -21.23
C MET A 343 0.88 33.11 -20.54
N LEU A 344 1.40 33.54 -19.38
CA LEU A 344 0.96 34.71 -18.62
C LEU A 344 1.96 35.86 -18.77
#